data_AF-A0A438DB06-F1
#
_entry.id   AF-A0A438DB06-F1
#
_cell.length_a   1.000
_cell.length_b   1.000
_cell.length_c   1.000
_cell.angle_alpha   90.00
_cell.angle_beta   90.00
_cell.angle_gamma   90.00
#
_symmetry.space_group_name_H-M   'P 1'
#
loop_
_entity.id
_entity.type
_entity.pdbx_description
1 polymer ?
#
loop_
_entity_poly.entity_id
_entity_poly.type
_entity_poly.pdbx_seq_one_letter_code
_entity_poly.pdbx_strand_id
1 'polypeptide(L)'
;MVHCARRFYENLVPSCTIYDVECPDHSFRKFTDDGQYLISFSRNNQDLIVYRPTWLSFSCKEEDCDSYDLPLKAKRFESFFTQLYCVSLASSNEFICKDFFLYMESNQFGLFATSTAQIHDAPATGGAVQGIPSIEKITFHLLRLEDGFRLDERVFHNDFVNLTHSMGVFLYDDLLAIVSLRYQTIHILQIRDSGNLVDRVAGPHQLPRNHVENGLDHNQINMNNSFLSGIKQRLLSFIFRSISNEETDKTLVGSLNLRCLFISVHDSFSS
;
A
#
# COMPACT_ATOMS: atom_id res chain seq x y z
N MET A 1 32.84 34.95 -12.32
CA MET A 1 31.58 35.21 -11.57
C MET A 1 31.03 33.87 -11.14
N VAL A 2 31.25 33.48 -9.89
CA VAL A 2 30.87 32.15 -9.37
C VAL A 2 29.47 32.29 -8.80
N HIS A 3 28.47 31.67 -9.44
CA HIS A 3 27.14 31.52 -8.87
C HIS A 3 27.25 30.59 -7.65
N CYS A 4 27.32 31.17 -6.46
CA CYS A 4 27.12 30.43 -5.21
C CYS A 4 25.62 30.15 -5.11
N ALA A 5 25.18 29.00 -5.62
CA ALA A 5 23.82 28.52 -5.41
C ALA A 5 23.64 28.30 -3.90
N ARG A 6 22.77 29.10 -3.27
CA ARG A 6 22.37 28.92 -1.88
C ARG A 6 21.81 27.50 -1.75
N ARG A 7 22.28 26.76 -0.75
CA ARG A 7 21.75 25.44 -0.39
C ARG A 7 20.23 25.51 -0.31
N PHE A 8 19.57 24.55 -0.94
CA PHE A 8 18.12 24.38 -0.83
C PHE A 8 17.74 24.24 0.65
N TYR A 9 16.59 24.80 1.02
CA TYR A 9 16.02 24.61 2.34
C TYR A 9 15.75 23.11 2.55
N GLU A 10 16.21 22.58 3.68
CA GLU A 10 15.94 21.20 4.10
C GLU A 10 14.46 20.99 4.47
N ASN A 11 13.76 22.09 4.80
CA ASN A 11 12.35 22.11 5.16
C ASN A 11 11.61 23.21 4.39
N LEU A 12 10.53 22.83 3.68
CA LEU A 12 9.56 23.78 3.15
C LEU A 12 8.57 24.13 4.26
N VAL A 13 8.68 25.34 4.81
CA VAL A 13 7.64 25.86 5.71
C VAL A 13 6.57 26.52 4.84
N PRO A 14 5.29 26.11 4.93
CA PRO A 14 4.22 26.77 4.21
C PRO A 14 4.19 28.26 4.58
N SER A 15 4.49 29.13 3.62
CA SER A 15 4.47 30.59 3.83
C SER A 15 3.10 31.20 3.55
N CYS A 16 2.20 30.43 2.93
CA CYS A 16 0.87 30.87 2.52
C CYS A 16 -0.05 29.65 2.33
N THR A 17 -1.31 29.77 2.72
CA THR A 17 -2.36 28.80 2.39
C THR A 17 -3.27 29.43 1.35
N ILE A 18 -3.43 28.75 0.22
CA ILE A 18 -4.31 29.20 -0.87
C ILE A 18 -5.63 28.43 -0.74
N TYR A 19 -6.73 29.17 -0.66
CA TYR A 19 -8.09 28.64 -0.57
C TYR A 19 -8.77 28.64 -1.94
N ASP A 20 -9.87 27.89 -2.06
CA ASP A 20 -10.72 27.83 -3.26
C ASP A 20 -9.96 27.48 -4.55
N VAL A 21 -8.98 26.59 -4.44
CA VAL A 21 -8.30 26.01 -5.61
C VAL A 21 -9.27 25.06 -6.31
N GLU A 22 -9.45 25.24 -7.61
CA GLU A 22 -10.20 24.33 -8.48
C GLU A 22 -9.44 23.01 -8.59
N CYS A 23 -9.92 21.99 -7.86
CA CYS A 23 -9.33 20.64 -7.87
C CYS A 23 -10.12 19.68 -8.77
N PRO A 24 -9.45 18.74 -9.46
CA PRO A 24 -10.13 17.67 -10.17
C PRO A 24 -10.91 16.77 -9.19
N ASP A 25 -11.96 16.11 -9.69
CA ASP A 25 -12.81 15.17 -8.92
C ASP A 25 -12.09 13.83 -8.71
N HIS A 26 -10.96 13.87 -8.02
CA HIS A 26 -10.08 12.74 -7.73
C HIS A 26 -9.96 12.51 -6.23
N SER A 27 -9.75 11.26 -5.85
CA SER A 27 -9.40 10.88 -4.48
C SER A 27 -7.89 10.99 -4.30
N PHE A 28 -7.41 12.07 -3.69
CA PHE A 28 -6.00 12.24 -3.35
C PHE A 28 -5.59 11.30 -2.21
N ARG A 29 -4.50 10.54 -2.40
CA ARG A 29 -4.05 9.52 -1.45
C ARG A 29 -2.92 10.03 -0.56
N LYS A 30 -1.72 10.20 -1.14
CA LYS A 30 -0.55 10.75 -0.45
C LYS A 30 0.54 11.14 -1.44
N PHE A 31 1.52 11.88 -0.94
CA PHE A 31 2.80 12.04 -1.60
C PHE A 31 3.69 10.83 -1.34
N THR A 32 4.62 10.54 -2.25
CA THR A 32 5.81 9.76 -1.93
C THR A 32 6.68 10.53 -0.94
N ASP A 33 7.48 9.83 -0.13
CA ASP A 33 8.25 10.48 0.96
C ASP A 33 9.31 11.47 0.41
N ASP A 34 9.76 11.27 -0.82
CA ASP A 34 10.66 12.18 -1.54
C ASP A 34 9.94 13.39 -2.17
N GLY A 35 8.61 13.45 -2.07
CA GLY A 35 7.77 14.50 -2.64
C GLY A 35 7.72 14.54 -4.17
N GLN A 36 8.23 13.53 -4.88
CA GLN A 36 8.29 13.52 -6.34
C GLN A 36 6.94 13.22 -7.00
N TYR A 37 6.07 12.47 -6.31
CA TYR A 37 4.81 12.02 -6.85
C TYR A 37 3.66 12.27 -5.87
N LEU A 38 2.54 12.76 -6.38
CA LEU A 38 1.26 12.76 -5.71
C LEU A 38 0.39 11.66 -6.32
N ILE A 39 0.01 10.69 -5.50
CA ILE A 39 -0.82 9.55 -5.88
C ILE A 39 -2.29 9.89 -5.67
N SER A 40 -3.11 9.64 -6.69
CA SER A 40 -4.55 9.82 -6.63
C SER A 40 -5.31 8.76 -7.44
N PHE A 41 -6.60 8.65 -7.18
CA PHE A 41 -7.49 7.73 -7.87
C PHE A 41 -8.66 8.47 -8.49
N SER A 42 -9.16 7.98 -9.62
CA SER A 42 -10.37 8.52 -10.25
C SER A 42 -11.58 8.35 -9.33
N ARG A 43 -12.60 9.20 -9.49
CA ARG A 43 -13.84 9.15 -8.71
C ARG A 43 -14.54 7.77 -8.72
N ASN A 44 -14.45 7.07 -9.85
CA ASN A 44 -15.05 5.74 -10.01
C ASN A 44 -14.15 4.60 -9.49
N ASN A 45 -12.99 4.92 -8.90
CA ASN A 45 -11.98 3.98 -8.41
C ASN A 45 -11.53 2.98 -9.49
N GLN A 46 -11.37 3.42 -10.73
CA GLN A 46 -10.90 2.56 -11.83
C GLN A 46 -9.47 2.88 -12.28
N ASP A 47 -9.10 4.15 -12.18
CA ASP A 47 -7.85 4.68 -12.73
C ASP A 47 -6.94 5.21 -11.63
N LEU A 48 -5.67 4.85 -11.74
CA LEU A 48 -4.57 5.49 -11.02
C LEU A 48 -4.16 6.74 -11.80
N ILE A 49 -4.16 7.89 -11.12
CA ILE A 49 -3.63 9.15 -11.67
C ILE A 49 -2.46 9.60 -10.79
N VAL A 50 -1.32 9.80 -11.42
CA VAL A 50 -0.10 10.25 -10.73
C VAL A 50 0.29 11.62 -11.25
N TYR A 51 0.53 12.53 -10.30
CA TYR A 51 0.96 13.89 -10.58
C TYR A 51 2.40 14.12 -10.13
N ARG A 52 3.12 14.94 -10.89
CA ARG A 52 4.38 15.53 -10.47
C ARG A 52 4.12 16.89 -9.84
N PRO A 53 4.52 17.12 -8.58
CA PRO A 53 4.52 18.45 -7.99
C PRO A 53 5.51 19.35 -8.74
N THR A 54 5.00 20.41 -9.34
CA THR A 54 5.80 21.43 -10.05
C THR A 54 5.93 22.72 -9.25
N TRP A 55 4.99 22.95 -8.33
CA TRP A 55 4.89 24.12 -7.45
C TRP A 55 4.70 25.44 -8.21
N LEU A 56 3.93 26.35 -7.61
CA LEU A 56 3.78 27.70 -8.15
C LEU A 56 4.98 28.54 -7.72
N SER A 57 5.93 28.80 -8.64
CA SER A 57 6.98 29.78 -8.39
C SER A 57 6.45 31.20 -8.63
N PHE A 58 6.19 31.94 -7.56
CA PHE A 58 5.89 33.38 -7.63
C PHE A 58 6.60 34.10 -6.49
N SER A 59 6.88 35.38 -6.68
CA SER A 59 7.47 36.25 -5.66
C SER A 59 6.61 37.50 -5.57
N CYS A 60 6.06 37.74 -4.39
CA CYS A 60 5.46 39.03 -4.05
C CYS A 60 6.56 39.98 -3.59
N LYS A 61 6.49 41.23 -4.01
CA LYS A 61 7.51 42.25 -3.70
C LYS A 61 7.18 43.08 -2.46
N GLU A 62 5.98 42.93 -1.91
CA GLU A 62 5.44 43.81 -0.87
C GLU A 62 5.25 43.08 0.46
N GLU A 63 5.44 43.81 1.56
CA GLU A 63 5.51 43.28 2.95
C GLU A 63 4.18 42.70 3.44
N ASP A 64 3.05 43.12 2.87
CA ASP A 64 1.70 42.62 3.16
C ASP A 64 1.11 41.98 1.90
N CYS A 65 1.46 40.71 1.64
CA CYS A 65 0.81 39.91 0.62
C CYS A 65 -0.57 39.45 1.12
N ASP A 66 -1.51 40.37 1.23
CA ASP A 66 -2.92 40.01 1.31
C ASP A 66 -3.31 39.23 0.04
N SER A 67 -4.28 38.33 0.15
CA SER A 67 -4.71 37.35 -0.86
C SER A 67 -5.09 37.90 -2.26
N TYR A 68 -4.96 39.21 -2.47
CA TYR A 68 -5.34 39.94 -3.68
C TYR A 68 -4.29 39.92 -4.81
N ASP A 69 -3.02 39.58 -4.54
CA ASP A 69 -1.94 39.60 -5.55
C ASP A 69 -1.55 38.23 -6.12
N LEU A 70 -2.25 37.15 -5.73
CA LEU A 70 -1.96 35.83 -6.30
C LEU A 70 -2.36 35.79 -7.79
N PRO A 71 -1.48 35.29 -8.68
CA PRO A 71 -1.83 35.12 -10.08
C PRO A 71 -3.11 34.27 -10.22
N LEU A 72 -3.99 34.56 -11.19
CA LEU A 72 -5.21 33.76 -11.41
C LEU A 72 -4.92 32.26 -11.56
N LYS A 73 -3.76 31.89 -12.11
CA LYS A 73 -3.31 30.50 -12.19
C LYS A 73 -3.13 29.83 -10.82
N ALA A 74 -2.87 30.57 -9.75
CA ALA A 74 -2.75 30.06 -8.38
C ALA A 74 -4.05 29.43 -7.86
N LYS A 75 -5.20 29.71 -8.50
CA LYS A 75 -6.48 29.06 -8.19
C LYS A 75 -6.70 27.75 -8.96
N ARG A 76 -5.73 27.29 -9.75
CA ARG A 76 -5.84 26.07 -10.55
C ARG A 76 -4.90 24.99 -10.01
N PHE A 77 -5.42 23.77 -9.86
CA PHE A 77 -4.65 22.62 -9.44
C PHE A 77 -3.42 22.35 -10.34
N GLU A 78 -3.58 22.53 -11.66
CA GLU A 78 -2.54 22.29 -12.65
C GLU A 78 -1.31 23.20 -12.50
N SER A 79 -1.46 24.31 -11.78
CA SER A 79 -0.35 25.22 -11.49
C SER A 79 0.60 24.69 -10.44
N PHE A 80 0.17 23.70 -9.65
CA PHE A 80 0.98 23.05 -8.61
C PHE A 80 1.38 21.63 -9.02
N PHE A 81 0.57 20.98 -9.87
CA PHE A 81 0.68 19.57 -10.19
C PHE A 81 0.51 19.34 -11.68
N THR A 82 1.48 18.66 -12.30
CA THR A 82 1.34 18.20 -13.69
C THR A 82 1.00 16.73 -13.71
N GLN A 83 -0.07 16.34 -14.40
CA GLN A 83 -0.40 14.92 -14.55
C GLN A 83 0.70 14.22 -15.35
N LEU A 84 1.32 13.19 -14.76
CA LEU A 84 2.34 12.38 -15.44
C LEU A 84 1.67 11.32 -16.31
N TYR A 85 0.77 10.55 -15.71
CA TYR A 85 0.04 9.49 -16.40
C TYR A 85 -1.28 9.18 -15.70
N CYS A 86 -2.15 8.51 -16.44
CA CYS A 86 -3.39 7.93 -15.98
C CYS A 86 -3.47 6.49 -16.51
N VAL A 87 -3.58 5.52 -15.61
CA VAL A 87 -3.56 4.09 -15.94
C VAL A 87 -4.75 3.40 -15.30
N SER A 88 -5.53 2.69 -16.12
CA SER A 88 -6.64 1.87 -15.64
C SER A 88 -6.09 0.62 -14.93
N LEU A 89 -6.39 0.49 -13.63
CA LEU A 89 -5.96 -0.66 -12.83
C LEU A 89 -7.08 -1.68 -12.67
N ALA A 90 -8.29 -1.20 -12.44
CA ALA A 90 -9.47 -2.04 -12.29
C ALA A 90 -10.23 -2.15 -13.62
N SER A 91 -10.97 -3.24 -13.76
CA SER A 91 -11.84 -3.48 -14.91
C SER A 91 -13.09 -4.20 -14.46
N SER A 92 -14.14 -4.15 -15.27
CA SER A 92 -15.41 -4.84 -14.99
C SER A 92 -16.03 -4.43 -13.66
N ASN A 93 -16.13 -5.35 -12.69
CA ASN A 93 -16.69 -5.16 -11.36
C ASN A 93 -15.62 -4.98 -10.27
N GLU A 94 -14.35 -4.86 -10.64
CA GLU A 94 -13.27 -4.52 -9.72
C GLU A 94 -13.23 -3.01 -9.45
N PHE A 95 -12.75 -2.65 -8.27
CA PHE A 95 -12.47 -1.27 -7.88
C PHE A 95 -11.10 -1.20 -7.21
N ILE A 96 -10.38 -0.10 -7.41
CA ILE A 96 -9.16 0.21 -6.69
C ILE A 96 -9.46 0.35 -5.20
N CYS A 97 -8.68 -0.34 -4.39
CA CYS A 97 -8.69 -0.17 -2.94
C CYS A 97 -7.94 1.12 -2.59
N LYS A 98 -8.63 2.26 -2.60
CA LYS A 98 -8.05 3.59 -2.33
C LYS A 98 -7.28 3.67 -1.00
N ASP A 99 -7.58 2.76 -0.07
CA ASP A 99 -6.93 2.66 1.24
C ASP A 99 -5.64 1.84 1.28
N PHE A 100 -5.20 1.36 0.12
CA PHE A 100 -4.01 0.56 -0.03
C PHE A 100 -3.07 1.16 -1.10
N PHE A 101 -1.86 1.49 -0.67
CA PHE A 101 -0.76 1.86 -1.55
C PHE A 101 0.55 1.69 -0.78
N LEU A 102 1.43 0.85 -1.29
CA LEU A 102 2.80 0.66 -0.79
C LEU A 102 3.79 0.95 -1.91
N TYR A 103 5.01 1.35 -1.59
CA TYR A 103 6.10 1.51 -2.55
C TYR A 103 7.43 1.16 -1.90
N MET A 104 8.39 0.80 -2.74
CA MET A 104 9.76 0.53 -2.30
C MET A 104 10.47 1.82 -1.90
N GLU A 105 11.41 1.77 -0.96
CA GLU A 105 12.19 2.93 -0.51
C GLU A 105 12.94 3.62 -1.67
N SER A 106 13.31 2.85 -2.70
CA SER A 106 13.90 3.38 -3.94
C SER A 106 12.94 4.23 -4.80
N ASN A 107 11.65 4.28 -4.46
CA ASN A 107 10.56 4.89 -5.23
C ASN A 107 10.50 4.44 -6.69
N GLN A 108 11.10 3.30 -7.02
CA GLN A 108 11.10 2.76 -8.37
C GLN A 108 9.74 2.12 -8.69
N PHE A 109 9.20 1.36 -7.74
CA PHE A 109 7.97 0.58 -7.90
C PHE A 109 6.93 0.91 -6.85
N GLY A 110 5.67 0.93 -7.29
CA GLY A 110 4.47 1.09 -6.47
C GLY A 110 3.59 -0.14 -6.56
N LEU A 111 3.03 -0.54 -5.43
CA LEU A 111 2.12 -1.66 -5.28
C LEU A 111 0.72 -1.13 -4.96
N PHE A 112 -0.21 -1.48 -5.84
CA PHE A 112 -1.63 -1.10 -5.76
C PHE A 112 -2.48 -2.36 -5.68
N ALA A 113 -3.74 -2.22 -5.26
CA ALA A 113 -4.66 -3.35 -5.20
C ALA A 113 -6.03 -2.98 -5.77
N THR A 114 -6.62 -3.93 -6.49
CA THR A 114 -8.02 -3.90 -6.92
C THR A 114 -8.75 -5.10 -6.35
N SER A 115 -10.04 -4.94 -6.12
CA SER A 115 -10.89 -6.02 -5.60
C SER A 115 -12.30 -5.93 -6.14
N THR A 116 -12.95 -7.08 -6.31
CA THR A 116 -14.40 -7.16 -6.41
C THR A 116 -15.07 -6.85 -5.07
N ALA A 117 -16.40 -6.72 -5.07
CA ALA A 117 -17.16 -6.57 -3.83
C ALA A 117 -16.98 -7.77 -2.88
N GLN A 118 -17.10 -7.51 -1.58
CA GLN A 118 -17.06 -8.52 -0.53
C GLN A 118 -18.38 -9.31 -0.48
N ILE A 119 -18.27 -10.61 -0.25
CA ILE A 119 -19.36 -11.56 -0.06
C ILE A 119 -19.31 -12.02 1.40
N HIS A 120 -20.21 -11.51 2.24
CA HIS A 120 -20.21 -11.78 3.68
C HIS A 120 -20.58 -13.23 4.02
N ASP A 121 -21.57 -13.81 3.33
CA ASP A 121 -22.08 -15.15 3.59
C ASP A 121 -21.45 -16.24 2.70
N ALA A 122 -20.14 -16.14 2.48
CA ALA A 122 -19.43 -17.06 1.60
C ALA A 122 -19.15 -18.41 2.30
N PRO A 123 -19.45 -19.56 1.66
CA PRO A 123 -19.31 -20.88 2.29
C PRO A 123 -17.86 -21.24 2.58
N ALA A 124 -17.63 -21.97 3.68
CA ALA A 124 -16.31 -22.39 4.14
C ALA A 124 -15.77 -23.62 3.37
N THR A 125 -15.62 -23.50 2.05
CA THR A 125 -15.11 -24.58 1.17
C THR A 125 -13.58 -24.55 1.05
N GLY A 126 -12.97 -25.69 0.73
CA GLY A 126 -11.55 -25.77 0.36
C GLY A 126 -10.56 -25.36 1.46
N GLY A 127 -10.92 -25.50 2.74
CA GLY A 127 -10.06 -25.11 3.86
C GLY A 127 -10.34 -23.72 4.44
N ALA A 128 -11.24 -22.95 3.82
CA ALA A 128 -11.65 -21.63 4.30
C ALA A 128 -12.17 -21.64 5.75
N VAL A 129 -11.92 -20.56 6.47
CA VAL A 129 -12.42 -20.31 7.82
C VAL A 129 -13.87 -19.84 7.76
N GLN A 130 -14.73 -20.45 8.58
CA GLN A 130 -16.13 -20.08 8.71
C GLN A 130 -16.29 -18.66 9.28
N GLY A 131 -17.20 -17.88 8.70
CA GLY A 131 -17.51 -16.51 9.16
C GLY A 131 -16.57 -15.43 8.61
N ILE A 132 -15.52 -15.80 7.87
CA ILE A 132 -14.69 -14.83 7.14
C ILE A 132 -15.34 -14.53 5.78
N PRO A 133 -15.50 -13.25 5.38
CA PRO A 133 -16.00 -12.90 4.05
C PRO A 133 -15.12 -13.44 2.91
N SER A 134 -15.63 -13.43 1.69
CA SER A 134 -14.87 -13.75 0.48
C SER A 134 -14.83 -12.54 -0.44
N ILE A 135 -13.69 -12.31 -1.08
CA ILE A 135 -13.57 -11.46 -2.25
C ILE A 135 -13.26 -12.40 -3.41
N GLU A 136 -14.10 -12.38 -4.44
CA GLU A 136 -13.96 -13.27 -5.60
C GLU A 136 -12.60 -13.11 -6.27
N LYS A 137 -12.16 -11.87 -6.45
CA LYS A 137 -10.86 -11.55 -7.04
C LYS A 137 -10.22 -10.35 -6.35
N ILE A 138 -9.00 -10.55 -5.86
CA ILE A 138 -8.09 -9.51 -5.37
C ILE A 138 -6.87 -9.52 -6.27
N THR A 139 -6.52 -8.39 -6.87
CA THR A 139 -5.36 -8.26 -7.74
C THR A 139 -4.40 -7.23 -7.16
N PHE A 140 -3.17 -7.62 -6.91
CA PHE A 140 -2.07 -6.70 -6.61
C PHE A 140 -1.36 -6.34 -7.90
N HIS A 141 -1.20 -5.05 -8.17
CA HIS A 141 -0.56 -4.53 -9.36
C HIS A 141 0.78 -3.90 -8.99
N LEU A 142 1.86 -4.38 -9.59
CA LEU A 142 3.19 -3.79 -9.47
C LEU A 142 3.42 -2.85 -10.66
N LEU A 143 3.62 -1.57 -10.38
CA LEU A 143 3.81 -0.54 -11.39
C LEU A 143 5.15 0.16 -11.21
N ARG A 144 5.78 0.57 -12.32
CA ARG A 144 6.86 1.55 -12.29
C ARG A 144 6.29 2.94 -12.03
N LEU A 145 6.77 3.61 -10.99
CA LEU A 145 6.22 4.90 -10.58
C LEU A 145 6.54 6.04 -11.55
N GLU A 146 7.63 5.94 -12.30
CA GLU A 146 8.08 6.96 -13.25
C GLU A 146 7.09 7.20 -14.39
N ASP A 147 6.53 6.13 -14.96
CA ASP A 147 5.72 6.17 -16.19
C ASP A 147 4.39 5.39 -16.11
N GLY A 148 4.11 4.74 -14.99
CA GLY A 148 2.87 3.99 -14.77
C GLY A 148 2.84 2.64 -15.48
N PHE A 149 3.97 2.16 -16.02
CA PHE A 149 4.00 0.88 -16.70
C PHE A 149 3.71 -0.27 -15.72
N ARG A 150 2.71 -1.10 -16.05
CA ARG A 150 2.35 -2.29 -15.28
C ARG A 150 3.40 -3.38 -15.53
N LEU A 151 4.15 -3.71 -14.50
CA LEU A 151 5.27 -4.65 -14.58
C LEU A 151 4.82 -6.09 -14.33
N ASP A 152 4.02 -6.30 -13.30
CA ASP A 152 3.53 -7.62 -12.90
C ASP A 152 2.25 -7.52 -12.09
N GLU A 153 1.57 -8.65 -11.90
CA GLU A 153 0.39 -8.75 -11.05
C GLU A 153 0.33 -10.06 -10.25
N ARG A 154 -0.27 -9.99 -9.05
CA ARG A 154 -0.57 -11.16 -8.23
C ARG A 154 -2.05 -11.22 -7.93
N VAL A 155 -2.70 -12.27 -8.43
CA VAL A 155 -4.13 -12.49 -8.25
C VAL A 155 -4.38 -13.52 -7.13
N PHE A 156 -5.36 -13.22 -6.27
CA PHE A 156 -5.94 -14.13 -5.28
C PHE A 156 -7.42 -14.29 -5.56
N HIS A 157 -7.92 -15.52 -5.46
CA HIS A 157 -9.30 -15.87 -5.75
C HIS A 157 -10.01 -16.40 -4.52
N ASN A 158 -11.26 -15.96 -4.34
CA ASN A 158 -12.13 -16.39 -3.25
C ASN A 158 -11.46 -16.29 -1.88
N ASP A 159 -10.70 -15.22 -1.66
CA ASP A 159 -9.90 -15.01 -0.47
C ASP A 159 -10.30 -13.71 0.23
N PHE A 160 -9.75 -13.47 1.41
CA PHE A 160 -9.90 -12.22 2.13
C PHE A 160 -8.54 -11.76 2.64
N VAL A 161 -8.04 -10.70 2.02
CA VAL A 161 -6.87 -9.94 2.48
C VAL A 161 -7.38 -8.59 2.98
N ASN A 162 -7.00 -8.21 4.21
CA ASN A 162 -7.40 -6.93 4.76
C ASN A 162 -6.55 -5.79 4.19
N LEU A 163 -7.04 -5.14 3.14
CA LEU A 163 -6.34 -4.04 2.46
C LEU A 163 -6.55 -2.69 3.15
N THR A 164 -7.55 -2.57 4.02
CA THR A 164 -7.85 -1.33 4.74
C THR A 164 -6.66 -0.95 5.61
N HIS A 165 -6.13 0.27 5.41
CA HIS A 165 -4.92 0.75 6.08
C HIS A 165 -3.72 -0.21 5.95
N SER A 166 -3.64 -0.99 4.86
CA SER A 166 -2.58 -1.98 4.62
C SER A 166 -2.41 -3.03 5.73
N MET A 167 -3.43 -3.28 6.57
CA MET A 167 -3.30 -4.17 7.75
C MET A 167 -2.93 -5.62 7.44
N GLY A 168 -3.22 -6.10 6.23
CA GLY A 168 -2.97 -7.47 5.79
C GLY A 168 -1.78 -7.61 4.84
N VAL A 169 -1.04 -6.53 4.57
CA VAL A 169 0.03 -6.52 3.56
C VAL A 169 1.21 -5.69 4.03
N PHE A 170 2.39 -6.30 4.06
CA PHE A 170 3.61 -5.68 4.58
C PHE A 170 4.70 -5.73 3.53
N LEU A 171 5.38 -4.61 3.31
CA LEU A 171 6.53 -4.50 2.43
C LEU A 171 7.73 -4.06 3.27
N TYR A 172 8.81 -4.83 3.21
CA TYR A 172 10.09 -4.46 3.78
C TYR A 172 11.18 -4.67 2.73
N ASP A 173 11.86 -3.59 2.35
CA ASP A 173 12.85 -3.58 1.27
C ASP A 173 12.23 -4.13 -0.03
N ASP A 174 12.54 -5.38 -0.38
CA ASP A 174 12.02 -6.08 -1.54
C ASP A 174 11.09 -7.27 -1.20
N LEU A 175 10.86 -7.56 0.08
CA LEU A 175 10.01 -8.66 0.55
C LEU A 175 8.59 -8.18 0.85
N LEU A 176 7.63 -8.83 0.19
CA LEU A 176 6.20 -8.58 0.33
C LEU A 176 5.52 -9.75 1.04
N ALA A 177 4.91 -9.48 2.20
CA ALA A 177 4.07 -10.43 2.91
C ALA A 177 2.59 -10.08 2.74
N ILE A 178 1.77 -11.04 2.29
CA ILE A 178 0.33 -10.90 2.13
C ILE A 178 -0.36 -11.93 3.02
N VAL A 179 -1.24 -11.47 3.91
CA VAL A 179 -1.96 -12.33 4.86
C VAL A 179 -3.34 -12.68 4.32
N SER A 180 -3.49 -13.93 3.88
CA SER A 180 -4.77 -14.57 3.60
C SER A 180 -5.46 -14.93 4.91
N LEU A 181 -6.48 -14.15 5.29
CA LEU A 181 -7.25 -14.40 6.50
C LEU A 181 -8.22 -15.56 6.32
N ARG A 182 -8.81 -15.69 5.13
CA ARG A 182 -9.80 -16.74 4.84
C ARG A 182 -9.17 -18.13 4.87
N TYR A 183 -7.95 -18.28 4.35
CA TYR A 183 -7.24 -19.57 4.34
C TYR A 183 -6.15 -19.69 5.41
N GLN A 184 -6.04 -18.70 6.31
CA GLN A 184 -4.97 -18.62 7.31
C GLN A 184 -3.63 -18.99 6.67
N THR A 185 -3.24 -18.25 5.64
CA THR A 185 -1.97 -18.45 4.93
C THR A 185 -1.25 -17.13 4.81
N ILE A 186 0.08 -17.16 4.84
CA ILE A 186 0.92 -16.00 4.57
C ILE A 186 1.67 -16.27 3.29
N HIS A 187 1.52 -15.38 2.32
CA HIS A 187 2.25 -15.43 1.06
C HIS A 187 3.47 -14.51 1.19
N ILE A 188 4.66 -15.07 0.98
CA ILE A 188 5.91 -14.30 0.96
C ILE A 188 6.39 -14.24 -0.48
N LEU A 189 6.31 -13.06 -1.06
CA LEU A 189 6.80 -12.74 -2.39
C LEU A 189 8.01 -11.83 -2.27
N GLN A 190 8.82 -11.78 -3.32
CA GLN A 190 9.87 -10.80 -3.47
C GLN A 190 9.68 -10.03 -4.78
N ILE A 191 9.82 -8.71 -4.69
CA ILE A 191 9.87 -7.80 -5.82
C ILE A 191 11.30 -7.79 -6.35
N ARG A 192 11.51 -8.26 -7.58
CA ARG A 192 12.83 -8.22 -8.24
C ARG A 192 13.06 -6.87 -8.90
N ASP A 193 14.32 -6.46 -9.03
CA ASP A 193 14.71 -5.26 -9.79
C ASP A 193 14.24 -5.29 -11.25
N SER A 194 14.01 -6.49 -11.81
CA SER A 194 13.42 -6.68 -13.13
C SER A 194 11.93 -6.30 -13.22
N GLY A 195 11.29 -6.01 -12.09
CA GLY A 195 9.86 -5.71 -12.00
C GLY A 195 8.98 -6.96 -11.92
N ASN A 196 9.45 -8.05 -11.31
CA ASN A 196 8.65 -9.28 -11.19
C ASN A 196 8.37 -9.65 -9.73
N LEU A 197 7.20 -10.23 -9.49
CA LEU A 197 6.78 -10.79 -8.21
C LEU A 197 7.10 -12.28 -8.16
N VAL A 198 8.03 -12.68 -7.32
CA VAL A 198 8.49 -14.08 -7.21
C VAL A 198 8.14 -14.66 -5.84
N ASP A 199 7.40 -15.76 -5.80
CA ASP A 199 7.14 -16.49 -4.57
C ASP A 199 8.47 -17.00 -3.97
N ARG A 200 8.82 -16.58 -2.75
CA ARG A 200 10.05 -17.01 -2.06
C ARG A 200 9.87 -18.31 -1.28
N VAL A 201 8.64 -18.62 -0.90
CA VAL A 201 8.30 -19.86 -0.21
C VAL A 201 7.29 -20.62 -1.06
N ALA A 202 7.74 -21.70 -1.69
CA ALA A 202 6.89 -22.58 -2.48
C ALA A 202 5.99 -23.40 -1.56
N GLY A 203 4.83 -22.84 -1.20
CA GLY A 203 3.72 -23.62 -0.65
C GLY A 203 2.86 -22.85 0.35
N PRO A 204 1.53 -23.06 0.35
CA PRO A 204 0.66 -22.59 1.42
C PRO A 204 1.06 -23.30 2.71
N HIS A 205 1.85 -22.64 3.55
CA HIS A 205 2.06 -23.10 4.91
C HIS A 205 0.78 -22.79 5.66
N GLN A 206 -0.14 -23.75 5.62
CA GLN A 206 -1.41 -23.69 6.35
C GLN A 206 -1.10 -23.45 7.82
N LEU A 207 -1.58 -22.33 8.34
CA LEU A 207 -1.51 -22.06 9.76
C LEU A 207 -2.29 -23.17 10.51
N PRO A 208 -1.76 -23.71 11.63
CA PRO A 208 -2.43 -24.80 12.34
C PRO A 208 -3.85 -24.38 12.76
N ARG A 209 -4.88 -25.15 12.39
CA ARG A 209 -6.28 -24.86 12.72
C ARG A 209 -6.50 -24.93 14.24
N ASN A 210 -7.02 -23.85 14.83
CA ASN A 210 -7.59 -23.93 16.18
C ASN A 210 -9.05 -24.38 16.04
N HIS A 211 -9.39 -25.56 16.57
CA HIS A 211 -10.79 -25.91 16.83
C HIS A 211 -11.30 -24.98 17.94
N VAL A 212 -12.13 -24.00 17.59
CA VAL A 212 -12.90 -23.22 18.57
C VAL A 212 -14.30 -23.82 18.58
N GLU A 213 -14.62 -24.55 19.65
CA GLU A 213 -15.96 -25.06 19.91
C GLU A 213 -16.96 -23.91 20.13
N ASN A 214 -18.21 -24.20 19.74
CA ASN A 214 -19.36 -23.32 19.74
C ASN A 214 -19.56 -22.52 21.04
N GLY A 215 -19.78 -21.22 20.87
CA GLY A 215 -20.47 -20.37 21.84
C GLY A 215 -21.25 -19.31 21.08
N LEU A 216 -22.58 -19.47 21.03
CA LEU A 216 -23.51 -18.47 20.54
C LEU A 216 -23.39 -17.24 21.43
N ASP A 217 -22.78 -16.15 20.94
CA ASP A 217 -23.18 -14.82 21.40
C ASP A 217 -22.81 -13.72 20.39
N HIS A 218 -23.80 -12.86 20.19
CA HIS A 218 -23.81 -11.76 19.25
C HIS A 218 -22.87 -10.64 19.74
N ASN A 219 -21.61 -10.66 19.31
CA ASN A 219 -20.64 -9.58 19.58
C ASN A 219 -19.73 -9.33 18.37
N GLN A 220 -20.21 -8.48 17.45
CA GLN A 220 -19.56 -8.19 16.17
C GLN A 220 -18.32 -7.28 16.27
N ILE A 221 -17.75 -7.04 17.45
CA ILE A 221 -16.67 -6.04 17.64
C ILE A 221 -15.33 -6.64 18.14
N ASN A 222 -15.26 -7.91 18.58
CA ASN A 222 -14.02 -8.47 19.15
C ASN A 222 -13.45 -9.73 18.46
N MET A 223 -14.08 -10.25 17.40
CA MET A 223 -13.52 -11.40 16.66
C MET A 223 -12.30 -10.99 15.82
N ASN A 224 -12.29 -9.82 15.19
CA ASN A 224 -11.17 -9.39 14.35
C ASN A 224 -9.87 -9.27 15.15
N ASN A 225 -9.90 -8.69 16.35
CA ASN A 225 -8.69 -8.52 17.15
C ASN A 225 -8.14 -9.83 17.74
N SER A 226 -9.01 -10.76 18.14
CA SER A 226 -8.61 -12.07 18.65
C SER A 226 -8.16 -13.03 17.54
N PHE A 227 -8.79 -12.96 16.36
CA PHE A 227 -8.37 -13.71 15.18
C PHE A 227 -7.05 -13.19 14.62
N LEU A 228 -6.91 -11.85 14.53
CA LEU A 228 -5.66 -11.21 14.16
C LEU A 228 -4.56 -11.51 15.18
N SER A 229 -4.82 -11.52 16.49
CA SER A 229 -3.78 -11.89 17.48
C SER A 229 -3.27 -13.32 17.29
N GLY A 230 -4.14 -14.27 16.93
CA GLY A 230 -3.73 -15.62 16.52
C GLY A 230 -2.91 -15.64 15.24
N ILE A 231 -3.35 -14.94 14.18
CA ILE A 231 -2.60 -14.83 12.92
C ILE A 231 -1.25 -14.13 13.14
N LYS A 232 -1.20 -13.08 13.97
CA LYS A 232 -0.02 -12.28 14.33
C LYS A 232 1.04 -13.17 14.97
N GLN A 233 0.68 -13.88 16.03
CA GLN A 233 1.59 -14.77 16.75
C GLN A 233 2.17 -15.84 15.83
N ARG A 234 1.39 -16.32 14.87
CA ARG A 234 1.84 -17.33 13.92
C ARG A 234 2.67 -16.76 12.77
N LEU A 235 2.37 -15.56 12.27
CA LEU A 235 3.19 -14.84 11.30
C LEU A 235 4.57 -14.55 11.91
N LEU A 236 4.59 -14.02 13.13
CA LEU A 236 5.81 -13.82 13.89
C LEU A 236 6.55 -15.15 14.10
N SER A 237 5.88 -16.19 14.58
CA SER A 237 6.49 -17.52 14.74
C SER A 237 7.04 -18.09 13.44
N PHE A 238 6.35 -17.88 12.32
CA PHE A 238 6.78 -18.32 11.00
C PHE A 238 8.05 -17.59 10.55
N ILE A 239 8.05 -16.26 10.63
CA ILE A 239 9.21 -15.46 10.25
C ILE A 239 10.39 -15.82 11.17
N PHE A 240 10.16 -15.95 12.49
CA PHE A 240 11.18 -16.41 13.46
C PHE A 240 11.75 -17.79 13.13
N ARG A 241 10.90 -18.76 12.78
CA ARG A 241 11.34 -20.11 12.39
C ARG A 241 12.08 -20.10 11.06
N SER A 242 11.67 -19.26 10.11
CA SER A 242 12.35 -19.09 8.81
C SER A 242 13.74 -18.51 9.01
N ILE A 243 13.87 -17.49 9.88
CA ILE A 243 15.15 -16.94 10.33
C ILE A 243 16.02 -18.01 11.01
N SER A 244 15.43 -18.82 11.88
CA SER A 244 16.13 -19.87 12.63
C SER A 244 16.61 -21.03 11.72
N ASN A 245 15.84 -21.35 10.68
CA ASN A 245 16.22 -22.37 9.70
C ASN A 245 17.28 -21.85 8.72
N GLU A 246 17.21 -20.58 8.30
CA GLU A 246 18.24 -19.95 7.45
C GLU A 246 19.59 -19.77 8.15
N GLU A 247 19.69 -19.78 9.49
CA GLU A 247 20.98 -19.79 10.19
C GLU A 247 21.83 -21.04 9.88
N THR A 248 21.24 -22.08 9.28
CA THR A 248 21.97 -23.25 8.77
C THR A 248 22.43 -23.14 7.31
N ASP A 249 21.94 -22.17 6.54
CA ASP A 249 22.25 -21.98 5.11
C ASP A 249 22.73 -20.53 4.84
N LYS A 250 24.00 -20.36 4.46
CA LYS A 250 24.73 -19.07 4.55
C LYS A 250 24.34 -18.03 3.48
N THR A 251 23.09 -17.59 3.43
CA THR A 251 22.68 -16.38 2.70
C THR A 251 22.28 -15.29 3.69
N LEU A 252 23.29 -14.56 4.22
CA LEU A 252 23.15 -13.55 5.26
C LEU A 252 22.08 -12.46 4.99
N VAL A 253 21.84 -12.11 3.71
CA VAL A 253 20.93 -11.02 3.30
C VAL A 253 19.45 -11.42 3.45
N GLY A 254 19.09 -12.68 3.17
CA GLY A 254 17.71 -13.17 3.33
C GLY A 254 17.26 -13.16 4.80
N SER A 255 18.16 -13.61 5.69
CA SER A 255 17.90 -13.68 7.13
C SER A 255 17.70 -12.31 7.78
N LEU A 256 18.43 -11.29 7.30
CA LEU A 256 18.29 -9.91 7.77
C LEU A 256 16.95 -9.30 7.32
N ASN A 257 16.57 -9.44 6.06
CA ASN A 257 15.31 -8.89 5.54
C ASN A 257 14.09 -9.58 6.20
N LEU A 258 14.16 -10.89 6.49
CA LEU A 258 13.14 -11.59 7.27
C LEU A 258 13.10 -11.10 8.73
N ARG A 259 14.24 -10.87 9.39
CA ARG A 259 14.28 -10.28 10.75
C ARG A 259 13.63 -8.91 10.80
N CYS A 260 13.88 -8.07 9.81
CA CYS A 260 13.28 -6.74 9.77
C CYS A 260 11.79 -6.79 9.43
N LEU A 261 11.37 -7.67 8.52
CA LEU A 261 9.95 -7.93 8.27
C LEU A 261 9.23 -8.43 9.53
N PHE A 262 9.86 -9.26 10.36
CA PHE A 262 9.33 -9.66 11.66
C PHE A 262 9.09 -8.44 12.56
N ILE A 263 10.05 -7.53 12.65
CA ILE A 263 9.95 -6.32 13.46
C ILE A 263 8.85 -5.40 12.93
N SER A 264 8.82 -5.13 11.62
CA SER A 264 7.80 -4.28 10.99
C SER A 264 6.39 -4.84 11.19
N VAL A 265 6.21 -6.16 11.06
CA VAL A 265 4.95 -6.83 11.37
C VAL A 265 4.61 -6.68 12.86
N HIS A 266 5.56 -6.95 13.76
CA HIS A 266 5.35 -6.84 15.20
C HIS A 266 4.89 -5.44 15.61
N ASP A 267 5.58 -4.40 15.15
CA ASP A 267 5.36 -3.01 15.55
C ASP A 267 4.06 -2.43 14.98
N SER A 268 3.70 -2.81 13.75
CA SER A 268 2.41 -2.45 13.12
C SER A 268 1.20 -2.97 13.89
N PHE A 269 1.41 -3.95 14.77
CA PHE A 269 0.37 -4.62 15.51
C PHE A 269 0.35 -4.32 17.01
N SER A 270 1.35 -3.61 17.51
CA SER A 270 1.46 -3.11 18.90
C SER A 270 0.98 -1.67 19.07
N SER A 271 0.69 -0.97 17.97
CA SER A 271 0.08 0.37 17.93
C SER A 271 -1.44 0.30 17.81
#